data_AF-U9TWV4-F1
#
_entry.id   AF-U9TWV4-F1
#
_cell.length_a   1.000
_cell.length_b   1.000
_cell.length_c   1.000
_cell.angle_alpha   90.00
_cell.angle_beta   90.00
_cell.angle_gamma   90.00
#
_symmetry.space_group_name_H-M   'P 1'
#
loop_
_entity.id
_entity.type
_entity.pdbx_description
1 polymer ?
#
loop_
_entity_poly.entity_id
_entity_poly.type
_entity_poly.pdbx_seq_one_letter_code
_entity_poly.pdbx_strand_id
1 'polypeptide(L)' 'MNDIRKDVVWAAFNKAYALLDPTIDNLDKEYEFKKKTVLTDESLTEDEKSEEQKEFVKIVKMNV' A
#
# COMPACT_ATOMS: atom_id res chain seq x y z
N MET A 1 18.58 2.07 10.44
CA MET A 1 17.53 2.77 9.67
C MET A 1 18.08 2.92 8.28
N ASN A 2 17.58 2.11 7.34
CA ASN A 2 17.78 2.44 5.94
C ASN A 2 16.96 3.70 5.66
N ASP A 3 17.47 4.59 4.82
CA ASP A 3 16.70 5.73 4.35
C ASP A 3 15.50 5.20 3.55
N ILE A 4 14.32 5.24 4.16
CA ILE A 4 13.05 4.88 3.50
C ILE A 4 12.86 5.82 2.31
N ARG A 5 12.81 5.26 1.10
CA ARG A 5 12.62 6.05 -0.12
C ARG A 5 11.13 6.35 -0.28
N LYS A 6 10.70 7.50 0.23
CA LYS A 6 9.29 7.94 0.19
C LYS A 6 8.69 7.92 -1.20
N ASP A 7 9.46 8.28 -2.23
CA ASP A 7 8.98 8.26 -3.62
C ASP A 7 8.66 6.85 -4.11
N VAL A 8 9.42 5.85 -3.68
CA VAL A 8 9.22 4.44 -4.04
C VAL A 8 8.01 3.88 -3.29
N VAL A 9 7.89 4.19 -2.00
CA VAL A 9 6.71 3.85 -1.19
C VAL A 9 5.44 4.45 -1.82
N TRP A 10 5.50 5.72 -2.25
CA TRP A 10 4.38 6.38 -2.91
C TRP A 10 4.07 5.78 -4.29
N ALA A 11 5.08 5.36 -5.05
CA ALA A 11 4.88 4.69 -6.33
C ALA A 11 4.20 3.32 -6.15
N ALA A 12 4.64 2.53 -5.17
CA ALA A 12 4.04 1.23 -4.83
C ALA A 12 2.58 1.39 -4.36
N PHE A 13 2.33 2.39 -3.52
CA PHE A 13 0.99 2.77 -3.08
C PHE A 13 0.06 3.08 -4.26
N ASN A 14 0.47 3.98 -5.16
CA ASN A 14 -0.34 4.33 -6.32
C ASN A 14 -0.56 3.13 -7.25
N LYS A 15 0.45 2.27 -7.41
CA LYS A 15 0.35 1.03 -8.18
C LYS A 15 -0.66 0.07 -7.56
N ALA A 16 -0.66 -0.11 -6.23
CA ALA A 16 -1.65 -0.93 -5.53
C ALA A 16 -3.08 -0.41 -5.69
N TYR A 17 -3.28 0.92 -5.70
CA TYR A 17 -4.57 1.52 -6.01
C TYR A 17 -4.98 1.37 -7.48
N ALA A 18 -4.04 1.52 -8.41
CA ALA A 18 -4.31 1.39 -9.85
C ALA A 18 -4.62 -0.06 -10.26
N LEU A 19 -4.02 -1.03 -9.57
CA LEU A 19 -4.27 -2.46 -9.79
C LEU A 19 -5.52 -2.97 -9.06
N LEU A 20 -6.16 -2.15 -8.24
CA LEU A 20 -7.34 -2.54 -7.48
C LEU A 20 -8.42 -3.05 -8.44
N ASP A 21 -8.83 -4.30 -8.24
CA ASP A 21 -9.91 -4.88 -9.01
C ASP A 21 -11.21 -4.11 -8.70
N PRO A 22 -11.85 -3.47 -9.70
CA PRO A 22 -13.04 -2.66 -9.48
C PRO A 22 -14.27 -3.47 -9.07
N THR A 23 -14.21 -4.81 -9.15
CA THR A 23 -15.26 -5.70 -8.65
C THR A 23 -15.19 -5.92 -7.13
N ILE A 24 -14.11 -5.49 -6.48
CA ILE A 24 -13.97 -5.55 -5.03
C ILE A 24 -14.78 -4.41 -4.41
N ASP A 25 -15.86 -4.76 -3.71
CA ASP A 25 -16.84 -3.83 -3.13
C ASP A 25 -16.75 -3.71 -1.60
N ASN A 26 -15.77 -4.37 -0.98
CA ASN A 26 -15.57 -4.41 0.46
C ASN A 26 -14.18 -3.86 0.83
N LEU A 27 -14.16 -2.83 1.69
CA LEU A 27 -12.95 -2.18 2.19
C LEU A 27 -11.92 -3.17 2.76
N ASP A 28 -12.35 -4.21 3.47
CA ASP A 28 -11.44 -5.22 4.01
C ASP A 28 -10.76 -6.02 2.89
N LYS A 29 -11.52 -6.37 1.84
CA LYS A 29 -10.99 -7.06 0.67
C LYS A 29 -10.08 -6.16 -0.16
N GLU A 30 -10.43 -4.87 -0.29
CA GLU A 30 -9.55 -3.88 -0.95
C GLU A 30 -8.23 -3.75 -0.19
N TYR A 31 -8.28 -3.67 1.14
CA TYR A 31 -7.10 -3.55 1.98
C TYR A 31 -6.19 -4.78 1.85
N GLU A 32 -6.75 -6.00 1.92
CA GLU A 32 -5.98 -7.23 1.74
C GLU A 32 -5.39 -7.33 0.32
N PHE A 33 -6.11 -6.87 -0.71
CA PHE A 33 -5.59 -6.82 -2.08
C PHE A 33 -4.39 -5.86 -2.21
N LYS A 34 -4.55 -4.62 -1.73
CA LYS A 34 -3.50 -3.59 -1.75
C LYS A 34 -2.27 -4.08 -0.97
N LYS A 35 -2.48 -4.60 0.25
CA LYS A 35 -1.42 -5.18 1.08
C LYS A 35 -0.67 -6.32 0.40
N LYS A 36 -1.38 -7.23 -0.28
CA LYS A 36 -0.73 -8.34 -1.02
C LYS A 36 0.15 -7.80 -2.14
N THR A 37 -0.36 -6.86 -2.94
CA THR A 37 0.38 -6.21 -4.04
C THR A 37 1.71 -5.67 -3.58
N VAL A 38 1.71 -5.00 -2.43
CA VAL A 38 2.87 -4.36 -1.79
C VAL A 38 3.86 -5.37 -1.22
N LEU A 39 3.35 -6.38 -0.52
CA LEU A 39 4.21 -7.42 0.06
C LEU A 39 4.95 -8.21 -1.02
N THR A 40 4.33 -8.36 -2.20
CA THR A 40 4.93 -9.01 -3.38
C THR A 40 5.82 -8.08 -4.21
N ASP A 41 5.88 -6.78 -3.92
CA ASP A 41 6.74 -5.87 -4.67
C ASP A 41 8.21 -6.01 -4.23
N GLU A 42 9.01 -6.66 -5.07
CA GLU A 42 10.44 -6.90 -4.84
C GLU A 42 11.30 -5.62 -4.86
N SER A 43 10.75 -4.50 -5.35
CA SER A 43 11.46 -3.21 -5.35
C SER A 43 11.47 -2.51 -3.99
N LEU A 44 10.63 -2.98 -3.05
CA LEU A 44 10.51 -2.47 -1.69
C LEU A 44 11.31 -3.32 -0.70
N THR A 45 12.00 -2.63 0.21
CA THR A 45 12.57 -3.24 1.42
C THR A 45 11.49 -3.53 2.45
N GLU A 46 11.78 -4.38 3.44
CA GLU A 46 10.82 -4.69 4.52
C GLU A 46 10.41 -3.45 5.34
N ASP A 47 11.34 -2.51 5.54
CA ASP A 47 11.05 -1.22 6.18
C ASP A 47 10.08 -0.37 5.33
N GLU A 48 10.26 -0.35 4.02
CA GLU A 48 9.40 0.39 3.09
C GLU A 48 7.99 -0.23 2.99
N LYS A 49 7.89 -1.56 2.97
CA LYS A 49 6.60 -2.27 3.03
C LYS A 49 5.83 -1.95 4.31
N SER A 50 6.54 -1.82 5.44
CA SER A 50 5.93 -1.45 6.71
C SER A 50 5.41 0.00 6.70
N GLU A 51 6.15 0.93 6.10
CA GLU A 51 5.69 2.32 5.96
C GLU A 51 4.49 2.46 5.03
N GLU A 52 4.45 1.72 3.93
CA GLU A 52 3.30 1.76 3.04
C GLU A 52 2.00 1.33 3.74
N GLN A 53 2.07 0.27 4.56
CA GLN A 53 0.94 -0.17 5.39
C GLN A 53 0.41 0.92 6.32
N LYS A 54 1.30 1.75 6.87
CA LYS A 54 0.89 2.90 7.70
C LYS A 54 0.18 3.97 6.86
N GLU A 55 0.62 4.21 5.64
CA GLU A 55 -0.01 5.22 4.76
C GLU A 55 -1.42 4.79 4.33
N PHE A 56 -1.66 3.50 4.05
CA PHE A 56 -3.03 2.99 3.82
C PHE A 56 -3.96 3.27 5.01
N VAL A 57 -3.52 2.96 6.24
CA VAL A 57 -4.33 3.16 7.45
C VAL A 57 -4.61 4.64 7.68
N LYS A 58 -3.64 5.51 7.43
CA LYS A 58 -3.77 6.96 7.59
C LYS A 58 -4.81 7.55 6.65
N ILE A 59 -4.83 7.11 5.38
CA ILE A 59 -5.82 7.57 4.39
C ILE A 59 -7.23 7.09 4.74
N VAL A 60 -7.38 5.82 5.18
CA VAL A 60 -8.68 5.32 5.65
C VAL A 60 -9.18 6.15 6.83
N LYS A 61 -8.32 6.49 7.79
CA LYS A 61 -8.69 7.32 8.96
C LYS A 61 -8.98 8.78 8.62
N MET A 62 -8.43 9.34 7.53
CA MET A 62 -8.76 10.69 7.08
C MET A 62 -10.11 10.78 6.36
N ASN A 63 -10.64 9.65 5.90
CA ASN A 63 -11.91 9.57 5.16
C ASN A 63 -13.10 9.13 6.04
N VAL A 64 -12.91 8.99 7.35
CA VAL A 64 -13.93 8.66 8.38
C VAL A 64 -14.13 9.85 9.29
#